data_AF-Q4T344-F1
#
_entry.id   AF-Q4T344-F1
#
_cell.length_a   1.000
_cell.length_b   1.000
_cell.length_c   1.000
_cell.angle_alpha   90.00
_cell.angle_beta   90.00
_cell.angle_gamma   90.00
#
_symmetry.space_group_name_H-M   'P 1'
#
loop_
_entity.id
_entity.type
_entity.pdbx_description
1 polymer ?
#
loop_
_entity_poly.entity_id
_entity_poly.type
_entity_poly.pdbx_seq_one_letter_code
_entity_poly.pdbx_strand_id
1 'polypeptide(L)'
;RIPWAQVRKQYFSSGINKRSLDIIEKAAFFITLDDEEQGMRGEDPARNLDRYAKSLLHGKCYDRWFDKSFSIVIYKNGKNGLNAEHSWADAPTVAHLWEYTLATDAFHLGYTEDGHCKGEVEPSLPHPQRLLWDIPLEVCKTCV
;
A
#
# COMPACT_ATOMS: atom_id res chain seq x y z
N ARG A 1 18.14 5.02 -6.42
CA ARG A 1 17.79 4.18 -7.60
C ARG A 1 18.90 3.19 -8.01
N ILE A 2 20.18 3.58 -8.09
CA ILE A 2 21.28 2.66 -8.50
C ILE A 2 21.43 1.42 -7.58
N PRO A 3 21.49 1.56 -6.24
CA PRO A 3 21.64 0.39 -5.36
C PRO A 3 20.49 -0.61 -5.52
N TRP A 4 19.26 -0.11 -5.59
CA TRP A 4 18.08 -0.93 -5.84
C TRP A 4 18.14 -1.65 -7.18
N ALA A 5 18.53 -0.98 -8.27
CA ALA A 5 18.66 -1.61 -9.58
C ALA A 5 19.68 -2.77 -9.58
N GLN A 6 20.81 -2.61 -8.89
CA GLN A 6 21.83 -3.64 -8.74
C GLN A 6 21.31 -4.83 -7.94
N VAL A 7 20.72 -4.58 -6.76
CA VAL A 7 20.13 -5.61 -5.89
C VAL A 7 19.00 -6.35 -6.61
N ARG A 8 18.08 -5.64 -7.27
CA ARG A 8 16.99 -6.22 -8.06
C ARG A 8 17.53 -7.14 -9.16
N LYS A 9 18.54 -6.70 -9.91
CA LYS A 9 19.15 -7.52 -10.97
C LYS A 9 19.84 -8.77 -10.40
N GLN A 10 20.54 -8.65 -9.29
CA GLN A 10 21.32 -9.75 -8.73
C GLN A 10 20.45 -10.79 -8.01
N TYR A 11 19.49 -10.36 -7.19
CA TYR A 11 18.77 -11.25 -6.27
C TYR A 11 17.31 -11.50 -6.67
N PHE A 12 16.72 -10.68 -7.54
CA PHE A 12 15.30 -10.73 -7.88
C PHE A 12 15.02 -11.06 -9.36
N SER A 13 16.04 -11.44 -10.11
CA SER A 13 15.94 -11.70 -11.56
C SER A 13 15.64 -13.16 -11.93
N SER A 14 15.62 -14.08 -10.97
CA SER A 14 15.34 -15.50 -11.19
C SER A 14 14.60 -16.16 -10.01
N GLY A 15 14.19 -17.42 -10.19
CA GLY A 15 13.65 -18.25 -9.11
C GLY A 15 12.36 -17.73 -8.48
N ILE A 16 12.21 -18.00 -7.17
CA ILE A 16 11.04 -17.61 -6.39
C ILE A 16 10.92 -16.08 -6.26
N ASN A 17 12.05 -15.38 -6.10
CA ASN A 17 12.07 -13.92 -5.96
C ASN A 17 11.55 -13.22 -7.21
N LYS A 18 11.93 -13.68 -8.41
CA LYS A 18 11.38 -13.13 -9.66
C LYS A 18 9.87 -13.31 -9.73
N ARG A 19 9.35 -14.49 -9.35
CA ARG A 19 7.89 -14.76 -9.38
C ARG A 19 7.15 -13.84 -8.42
N SER A 20 7.63 -13.71 -7.18
CA SER A 20 7.02 -12.82 -6.18
C SER A 20 7.07 -11.35 -6.62
N LEU A 21 8.21 -10.91 -7.18
CA LEU A 21 8.36 -9.55 -7.69
C LEU A 21 7.45 -9.27 -8.89
N ASP A 22 7.34 -10.20 -9.83
CA ASP A 22 6.45 -10.10 -11.01
C ASP A 22 4.97 -9.96 -10.59
N ILE A 23 4.55 -10.67 -9.54
CA ILE A 23 3.19 -10.53 -8.99
C ILE A 23 2.97 -9.12 -8.44
N ILE A 24 3.92 -8.56 -7.68
CA ILE A 24 3.81 -7.20 -7.14
C ILE A 24 3.78 -6.16 -8.27
N GLU A 25 4.67 -6.30 -9.25
CA GLU A 25 4.78 -5.39 -10.39
C GLU A 25 3.48 -5.40 -11.22
N LYS A 26 2.84 -6.56 -11.41
CA LYS A 26 1.59 -6.72 -12.17
C LYS A 26 0.31 -6.47 -11.38
N ALA A 27 0.34 -6.45 -10.05
CA ALA A 27 -0.83 -6.15 -9.22
C ALA A 27 -1.48 -4.81 -9.62
N ALA A 28 -2.77 -4.60 -9.39
CA ALA A 28 -3.40 -3.32 -9.73
C ALA A 28 -2.84 -2.16 -8.87
N PHE A 29 -2.71 -2.39 -7.57
CA PHE A 29 -2.17 -1.47 -6.58
C PHE A 29 -1.66 -2.24 -5.38
N PHE A 30 -1.06 -1.55 -4.41
CA PHE A 30 -0.58 -2.16 -3.17
C PHE A 30 -1.41 -1.65 -1.97
N ILE A 31 -1.70 -2.52 -1.00
CA ILE A 31 -2.36 -2.13 0.25
C ILE A 31 -1.40 -2.42 1.40
N THR A 32 -1.17 -1.44 2.24
CA THR A 32 -0.54 -1.64 3.55
C THR A 32 -1.60 -1.60 4.64
N LEU A 33 -1.68 -2.69 5.41
CA LEU A 33 -2.41 -2.73 6.67
C LEU A 33 -1.42 -2.42 7.81
N ASP A 34 -1.46 -1.19 8.31
CA ASP A 34 -0.55 -0.67 9.33
C ASP A 34 -1.16 -0.89 10.73
N ASP A 35 -0.35 -1.39 11.67
CA ASP A 35 -0.74 -1.69 13.04
C ASP A 35 -0.69 -0.46 13.97
N GLU A 36 -0.14 0.66 13.50
CA GLU A 36 -0.18 1.92 14.23
C GLU A 36 -1.54 2.64 14.11
N GLU A 37 -1.84 3.47 15.10
CA GLU A 37 -2.95 4.41 15.05
C GLU A 37 -2.42 5.81 14.69
N GLN A 38 -2.95 6.38 13.62
CA GLN A 38 -2.60 7.73 13.16
C GLN A 38 -3.86 8.57 12.98
N GLY A 39 -3.72 9.89 12.84
CA GLY A 39 -4.83 10.79 12.57
C GLY A 39 -4.56 12.23 13.02
N MET A 40 -5.51 13.12 12.74
CA MET A 40 -5.36 14.55 12.97
C MET A 40 -5.97 15.04 14.29
N ARG A 41 -6.71 14.19 15.01
CA ARG A 41 -7.42 14.54 16.24
C ARG A 41 -6.59 14.19 17.47
N GLY A 42 -6.77 14.90 18.58
CA GLY A 42 -6.08 14.66 19.86
C GLY A 42 -5.68 15.95 20.57
N GLU A 43 -4.84 15.82 21.61
CA GLU A 43 -4.39 16.95 22.44
C GLU A 43 -3.53 17.97 21.67
N ASP A 44 -2.74 17.51 20.69
CA ASP A 44 -1.91 18.35 19.82
C ASP A 44 -2.18 18.05 18.34
N PRO A 45 -3.18 18.70 17.73
CA PRO A 45 -3.57 18.46 16.34
C PRO A 45 -2.45 18.71 15.32
N ALA A 46 -1.60 19.72 15.55
CA ALA A 46 -0.56 20.10 14.60
C ALA A 46 0.54 19.03 14.53
N ARG A 47 1.00 18.56 15.69
CA ARG A 47 1.97 17.47 15.77
C ARG A 47 1.40 16.14 15.30
N ASN A 48 0.11 15.90 15.55
CA ASN A 48 -0.57 14.70 15.08
C ASN A 48 -0.66 14.67 13.54
N LEU A 49 -0.96 15.81 12.91
CA LEU A 49 -0.94 15.93 11.45
C LEU A 49 0.47 15.70 10.88
N ASP A 50 1.51 16.29 11.48
CA ASP A 50 2.90 16.09 11.04
C ASP A 50 3.33 14.61 11.10
N ARG A 51 3.01 13.92 12.21
CA ARG A 51 3.26 12.48 12.36
C ARG A 51 2.49 11.66 11.32
N TYR A 52 1.23 12.01 11.11
CA TYR A 52 0.38 11.30 10.15
C TYR A 52 0.90 11.46 8.71
N ALA A 53 1.25 12.68 8.31
CA ALA A 53 1.82 12.97 7.00
C ALA A 53 3.16 12.23 6.78
N LYS A 54 4.05 12.22 7.78
CA LYS A 54 5.31 11.47 7.73
C LYS A 54 5.08 9.96 7.55
N SER A 55 4.13 9.41 8.31
CA SER A 55 3.77 7.99 8.20
C SER A 55 3.23 7.64 6.80
N LEU A 56 2.44 8.51 6.17
CA LEU A 56 1.98 8.33 4.79
C LEU A 56 3.11 8.47 3.75
N LEU A 57 4.11 9.32 4.03
CA LEU A 57 5.24 9.55 3.13
C LEU A 57 6.22 8.37 3.09
N HIS A 58 6.62 7.85 4.26
CA HIS A 58 7.70 6.86 4.33
C HIS A 58 7.39 5.60 5.16
N GLY A 59 6.32 5.60 5.96
CA GLY A 59 5.97 4.47 6.83
C GLY A 59 7.15 4.04 7.72
N LYS A 60 7.33 2.72 7.86
CA LYS A 60 8.43 2.12 8.64
C LYS A 60 9.62 1.69 7.77
N CYS A 61 9.60 2.06 6.49
CA CYS A 61 10.60 1.72 5.48
C CYS A 61 10.74 0.21 5.13
N TYR A 62 9.87 -0.67 5.63
CA TYR A 62 9.86 -2.12 5.30
C TYR A 62 8.47 -2.66 4.94
N ASP A 63 7.46 -1.81 4.99
CA ASP A 63 6.03 -2.13 4.86
C ASP A 63 5.38 -1.38 3.68
N ARG A 64 6.20 -0.86 2.76
CA ARG A 64 5.77 -0.11 1.57
C ARG A 64 6.52 -0.65 0.34
N TRP A 65 5.86 -0.63 -0.82
CA TRP A 65 6.49 -0.91 -2.10
C TRP A 65 6.49 0.35 -2.98
N PHE A 66 7.52 1.19 -2.82
CA PHE A 66 7.57 2.52 -3.44
C PHE A 66 7.69 2.52 -4.98
N ASP A 67 8.02 1.38 -5.60
CA ASP A 67 8.00 1.23 -7.05
C ASP A 67 6.58 1.01 -7.61
N LYS A 68 5.57 0.80 -6.76
CA LYS A 68 4.18 0.69 -7.20
C LYS A 68 3.65 2.07 -7.56
N SER A 69 2.87 2.17 -8.64
CA SER A 69 2.22 3.40 -9.08
C SER A 69 1.56 4.16 -7.92
N PHE A 70 0.75 3.45 -7.12
CA PHE A 70 0.27 3.96 -5.86
C PHE A 70 0.00 2.82 -4.87
N SER A 71 -0.01 3.18 -3.59
CA SER A 71 -0.33 2.32 -2.46
C SER A 71 -1.38 2.99 -1.57
N ILE A 72 -2.30 2.20 -1.05
CA ILE A 72 -3.27 2.62 -0.04
C ILE A 72 -2.75 2.16 1.33
N VAL A 73 -2.63 3.08 2.28
CA VAL A 73 -2.26 2.76 3.66
C VAL A 73 -3.52 2.83 4.52
N ILE A 74 -3.82 1.75 5.24
CA ILE A 74 -4.94 1.65 6.17
C ILE A 74 -4.38 1.39 7.56
N TYR A 75 -4.61 2.32 8.47
CA TYR A 75 -4.19 2.25 9.86
C TYR A 75 -5.21 1.48 10.69
N LYS A 76 -4.76 0.94 11.83
CA LYS A 76 -5.57 0.12 12.75
C LYS A 76 -6.89 0.78 13.17
N ASN A 77 -6.92 2.10 13.30
CA ASN A 77 -8.11 2.88 13.67
C ASN A 77 -8.99 3.29 12.48
N GLY A 78 -8.75 2.71 11.29
CA GLY A 78 -9.50 2.98 10.06
C GLY A 78 -9.11 4.28 9.35
N LYS A 79 -8.17 5.07 9.89
CA LYS A 79 -7.57 6.16 9.12
C LYS A 79 -6.81 5.60 7.94
N ASN A 80 -6.75 6.36 6.86
CA ASN A 80 -6.15 5.91 5.62
C ASN A 80 -5.66 7.07 4.77
N GLY A 81 -4.74 6.75 3.86
CA GLY A 81 -4.25 7.70 2.88
C GLY A 81 -3.52 7.00 1.73
N LEU A 82 -2.98 7.82 0.83
CA LEU A 82 -2.32 7.37 -0.38
C LEU A 82 -0.84 7.70 -0.35
N ASN A 83 -0.03 6.79 -0.89
CA ASN A 83 1.34 7.03 -1.31
C ASN A 83 1.41 6.79 -2.82
N ALA A 84 1.94 7.74 -3.59
CA ALA A 84 1.99 7.65 -5.05
C ALA A 84 3.41 7.85 -5.57
N GLU A 85 3.84 6.96 -6.46
CA GLU A 85 5.06 7.16 -7.24
C GLU A 85 4.81 8.25 -8.28
N HIS A 86 5.73 9.20 -8.40
CA HIS A 86 5.43 10.48 -9.07
C HIS A 86 5.73 10.47 -10.58
N SER A 87 6.34 9.41 -11.13
CA SER A 87 6.80 9.41 -12.53
C SER A 87 5.70 9.15 -13.55
N TRP A 88 4.58 8.55 -13.14
CA TRP A 88 3.49 8.15 -14.05
C TRP A 88 2.29 9.11 -14.06
N ALA A 89 2.16 9.97 -13.03
CA ALA A 89 1.04 10.90 -12.92
C ALA A 89 1.35 12.09 -12.01
N ASP A 90 0.63 13.19 -12.25
CA ASP A 90 0.56 14.34 -11.36
C ASP A 90 -0.52 14.16 -10.28
N ALA A 91 -0.43 14.95 -9.22
CA ALA A 91 -1.34 14.89 -8.07
C ALA A 91 -2.84 14.95 -8.43
N PRO A 92 -3.32 15.76 -9.39
CA PRO A 92 -4.75 15.80 -9.72
C PRO A 92 -5.30 14.47 -10.21
N THR A 93 -4.50 13.66 -10.94
CA THR A 93 -4.92 12.35 -11.42
C THR A 93 -5.18 11.39 -10.25
N VAL A 94 -4.25 11.35 -9.29
CA VAL A 94 -4.38 10.50 -8.10
C VAL A 94 -5.51 10.98 -7.18
N ALA A 95 -5.67 12.30 -7.02
CA ALA A 95 -6.76 12.88 -6.26
C ALA A 95 -8.12 12.52 -6.87
N HIS A 96 -8.25 12.62 -8.20
CA HIS A 96 -9.49 12.26 -8.89
C HIS A 96 -9.85 10.78 -8.72
N LEU A 97 -8.86 9.87 -8.82
CA LEU A 97 -9.05 8.44 -8.54
C LEU A 97 -9.61 8.21 -7.12
N TRP A 98 -9.04 8.92 -6.15
CA TRP A 98 -9.44 8.82 -4.74
C TRP A 98 -10.88 9.31 -4.53
N GLU A 99 -11.19 10.50 -5.00
CA GLU A 99 -12.52 11.11 -4.89
C GLU A 99 -13.58 10.27 -5.60
N TYR A 100 -13.27 9.77 -6.81
CA TYR A 100 -14.17 8.90 -7.55
C TYR A 100 -14.47 7.60 -6.80
N THR A 101 -13.45 6.99 -6.18
CA THR A 101 -13.61 5.75 -5.39
C THR A 101 -14.50 6.00 -4.18
N LEU A 102 -14.23 7.07 -3.41
CA LEU A 102 -15.04 7.42 -2.24
C LEU A 102 -16.48 7.77 -2.61
N ALA A 103 -16.69 8.52 -3.70
CA ALA A 103 -18.02 8.86 -4.17
C ALA A 103 -18.79 7.63 -4.67
N THR A 104 -18.13 6.70 -5.35
CA THR A 104 -18.74 5.44 -5.79
C THR A 104 -19.16 4.58 -4.60
N ASP A 105 -18.28 4.45 -3.60
CA ASP A 105 -18.58 3.74 -2.35
C ASP A 105 -19.78 4.35 -1.62
N ALA A 106 -19.77 5.67 -1.41
CA ALA A 106 -20.81 6.35 -0.64
C ALA A 106 -22.17 6.46 -1.36
N PHE A 107 -22.18 6.69 -2.68
CA PHE A 107 -23.40 7.03 -3.42
C PHE A 107 -23.97 5.89 -4.27
N HIS A 108 -23.16 4.88 -4.63
CA HIS A 108 -23.58 3.83 -5.57
C HIS A 108 -23.55 2.43 -4.96
N LEU A 109 -22.47 2.07 -4.25
CA LEU A 109 -22.34 0.74 -3.64
C LEU A 109 -23.07 0.69 -2.30
N GLY A 110 -22.64 1.51 -1.34
CA GLY A 110 -23.22 1.62 0.00
C GLY A 110 -23.16 0.35 0.84
N TYR A 111 -23.67 0.47 2.05
CA TYR A 111 -23.66 -0.58 3.07
C TYR A 111 -25.07 -0.85 3.58
N THR A 112 -25.32 -2.09 4.02
CA THR A 112 -26.52 -2.48 4.75
C THR A 112 -26.55 -1.82 6.15
N GLU A 113 -27.69 -1.87 6.84
CA GLU A 113 -27.86 -1.22 8.16
C GLU A 113 -26.91 -1.77 9.23
N ASP A 114 -26.49 -3.02 9.09
CA ASP A 114 -25.49 -3.72 9.92
C ASP A 114 -24.03 -3.51 9.44
N GLY A 115 -23.82 -2.71 8.39
CA GLY A 115 -22.49 -2.27 7.95
C GLY A 115 -21.78 -3.20 6.96
N HIS A 116 -22.47 -4.16 6.37
CA HIS A 116 -21.90 -5.02 5.32
C HIS A 116 -22.05 -4.39 3.92
N CYS A 117 -21.15 -4.73 2.99
CA CYS A 117 -21.29 -4.30 1.60
C CYS A 117 -22.60 -4.84 1.01
N LYS A 118 -23.34 -4.01 0.28
CA LYS A 118 -24.51 -4.48 -0.46
C LYS A 118 -24.09 -5.36 -1.64
N GLY A 119 -24.80 -6.46 -1.86
CA GLY A 119 -24.56 -7.38 -2.96
C GLY A 119 -24.66 -8.84 -2.53
N GLU A 120 -24.44 -9.76 -3.48
CA GLU A 120 -24.35 -11.19 -3.21
C GLU A 120 -22.88 -11.57 -2.96
N VAL A 121 -22.64 -12.36 -1.93
CA VAL A 121 -21.29 -12.87 -1.62
C VAL A 121 -20.93 -13.96 -2.63
N GLU A 122 -19.81 -13.80 -3.33
CA GLU A 122 -19.24 -14.84 -4.18
C GLU A 122 -18.23 -15.67 -3.37
N PRO A 123 -18.56 -16.90 -2.94
CA PRO A 123 -17.67 -17.72 -2.12
C PRO A 123 -16.50 -18.33 -2.91
N SER A 124 -16.47 -18.23 -4.24
CA SER A 124 -15.54 -19.01 -5.07
C SER A 124 -14.13 -18.39 -5.24
N LEU A 125 -13.74 -17.41 -4.44
CA LEU A 125 -12.43 -16.77 -4.59
C LEU A 125 -11.29 -17.63 -4.01
N PRO A 126 -10.13 -17.71 -4.68
CA PRO A 126 -8.97 -18.39 -4.12
C PRO A 126 -8.46 -17.67 -2.86
N HIS A 127 -7.89 -18.44 -1.94
CA HIS A 127 -7.29 -17.88 -0.73
C HIS A 127 -6.10 -16.96 -1.08
N PRO A 128 -5.89 -15.87 -0.32
CA PRO A 128 -4.72 -15.02 -0.48
C PRO A 128 -3.43 -15.83 -0.42
N GLN A 129 -2.55 -15.62 -1.40
CA GLN A 129 -1.28 -16.32 -1.48
C GLN A 129 -0.18 -15.48 -0.86
N ARG A 130 0.52 -16.06 0.12
CA ARG A 130 1.73 -15.43 0.68
C ARG A 130 2.87 -15.53 -0.33
N LEU A 131 3.38 -14.38 -0.76
CA LEU A 131 4.58 -14.30 -1.56
C LEU A 131 5.80 -14.79 -0.77
N LEU A 132 6.63 -15.60 -1.42
CA LEU A 132 7.81 -16.21 -0.81
C LEU A 132 9.07 -15.55 -1.35
N TRP A 133 10.09 -15.49 -0.50
CA TRP A 133 11.37 -14.88 -0.83
C TRP A 133 12.50 -15.75 -0.32
N ASP A 134 13.54 -15.86 -1.14
CA ASP A 134 14.83 -16.45 -0.79
C ASP A 134 15.85 -15.30 -0.74
N ILE A 135 16.01 -14.70 0.45
CA ILE A 135 16.84 -13.51 0.64
C ILE A 135 18.14 -13.92 1.33
N PRO A 136 19.30 -13.81 0.65
CA PRO A 136 20.58 -14.08 1.28
C PRO A 136 20.90 -13.13 2.43
N LEU A 137 21.67 -13.62 3.41
CA LEU A 137 22.09 -12.84 4.58
C LEU A 137 22.83 -11.55 4.21
N GLU A 138 23.58 -11.51 3.11
CA GLU A 138 24.24 -10.29 2.66
C GLU A 138 23.25 -9.17 2.29
N VAL A 139 22.09 -9.50 1.73
CA VAL A 139 21.05 -8.53 1.37
C VAL A 139 20.38 -7.98 2.63
N CYS A 140 20.11 -8.83 3.63
CA CYS A 140 19.55 -8.41 4.91
C CYS A 140 20.45 -7.42 5.67
N LYS A 141 21.77 -7.51 5.51
CA LYS A 141 22.74 -6.63 6.19
C LYS A 141 22.93 -5.27 5.52
N THR A 142 22.52 -5.12 4.25
CA THR A 142 22.69 -3.87 3.49
C THR A 142 21.53 -2.89 3.65
N CYS A 143 20.47 -3.26 4.37
CA CYS A 143 19.25 -2.47 4.55
C CYS A 143 19.17 -1.68 5.88
N VAL A 144 20.31 -1.34 6.50
CA VAL A 144 20.37 -0.48 7.70
C VAL A 144 20.85 0.93 7.32
#